data_AF-A0A5A8EJG6-F1
#
_entry.id   AF-A0A5A8EJG6-F1
#
_cell.length_a   1.000
_cell.length_b   1.000
_cell.length_c   1.000
_cell.angle_alpha   90.00
_cell.angle_beta   90.00
_cell.angle_gamma   90.00
#
_symmetry.space_group_name_H-M   'P 1'
#
loop_
_entity.id
_entity.type
_entity.pdbx_description
1 polymer ?
#
loop_
_entity_poly.entity_id
_entity_poly.type
_entity_poly.pdbx_seq_one_letter_code
_entity_poly.pdbx_strand_id
1 'polypeptide(L)'
;MDSVAPGQLGGFRLACLAELDDLFSLEEASYPADEMASRAKLELRLTVAGDFFFVMREAAPHGSHGPVVGYVCGTLAKALTEESMAEHDPEGRLLCIHSVVVAPRWRRRGVAAWMVRQYCSRVAQLQRQVDAFALLSKEPNAPLYERCGFESLGDSGVDHGADMWLLMRRRVRPEERLPALAIVDAFSSKPVGGGNQAAVVILPSATEAFVAVVSGAGGAGSSAPCPVGSGGEAAAAAPAPSEAAAAAAAAAAASAPDSLQQWMQAVTEELGYSETAFLQPLASGAWALRWFTPGGEVDLCGHATLAAVHALREAGCMPPTATSVSFASRSGKLSASVEPAAAGKRDSLVLDFPAEPPLPVEAEGGPDGQPLAEILSAVQAGLWPGTAADPARVVAVLRNRMDVFVRVTPEAFAEIPIRGVRDESLAAVVARGVVATAAAQPDQGCDFVSRFFAPRLLISEDPVTGSAHCGLAPMWGAILSRSGEELRARQMSKRGGELVVRHDLASGRVSLKGSAVTTVSGRLRVPAPTDA
;
A
#
# COMPACT_ATOMS: atom_id res chain seq x y z
N MET A 1 25.04 -22.81 7.69
CA MET A 1 24.29 -21.72 7.03
C MET A 1 22.87 -22.22 6.91
N ASP A 2 22.10 -22.08 7.99
CA ASP A 2 20.75 -22.66 8.01
C ASP A 2 19.85 -21.80 7.14
N SER A 3 19.32 -22.43 6.09
CA SER A 3 18.27 -21.89 5.25
C SER A 3 16.99 -21.83 6.07
N VAL A 4 16.86 -20.77 6.87
CA VAL A 4 15.60 -20.43 7.54
C VAL A 4 14.56 -20.24 6.43
N ALA A 5 13.53 -21.09 6.42
CA ALA A 5 12.36 -20.90 5.57
C ALA A 5 11.83 -19.46 5.73
N PRO A 6 11.30 -18.81 4.68
CA PRO A 6 10.87 -17.41 4.76
C PRO A 6 9.67 -17.26 5.70
N GLY A 7 9.92 -17.07 7.00
CA GLY A 7 8.98 -16.41 7.88
C GLY A 7 8.79 -14.98 7.36
N GLN A 8 7.57 -14.56 7.08
CA GLN A 8 7.33 -13.19 6.62
C GLN A 8 7.51 -12.23 7.80
N LEU A 9 8.21 -11.12 7.59
CA LEU A 9 8.27 -10.03 8.56
C LEU A 9 6.87 -9.43 8.71
N GLY A 10 6.37 -9.36 9.94
CA GLY A 10 5.06 -8.80 10.27
C GLY A 10 5.10 -7.29 10.49
N GLY A 11 4.01 -6.76 11.02
CA GLY A 11 3.87 -5.33 11.32
C GLY A 11 4.85 -4.84 12.38
N PHE A 12 5.30 -3.59 12.22
CA PHE A 12 5.92 -2.79 13.27
C PHE A 12 4.82 -1.95 13.92
N ARG A 13 4.66 -1.97 15.24
CA ARG A 13 3.55 -1.29 15.96
C ARG A 13 3.97 -0.92 17.38
N LEU A 14 3.15 -0.17 18.09
CA LEU A 14 3.35 0.06 19.52
C LEU A 14 3.35 -1.28 20.28
N ALA A 15 4.26 -1.41 21.24
CA ALA A 15 4.34 -2.55 22.14
C ALA A 15 3.32 -2.41 23.29
N CYS A 16 2.90 -3.52 23.88
CA CYS A 16 2.10 -3.51 25.10
C CYS A 16 2.73 -4.32 26.23
N LEU A 17 2.25 -4.12 27.46
CA LEU A 17 2.78 -4.79 28.66
C LEU A 17 2.71 -6.32 28.59
N ALA A 18 1.74 -6.89 27.86
CA ALA A 18 1.63 -8.33 27.66
C ALA A 18 2.84 -8.92 26.90
N GLU A 19 3.65 -8.08 26.25
CA GLU A 19 4.83 -8.48 25.48
C GLU A 19 6.14 -8.31 26.26
N LEU A 20 6.08 -7.84 27.51
CA LEU A 20 7.26 -7.49 28.32
C LEU A 20 8.25 -8.66 28.46
N ASP A 21 7.75 -9.87 28.71
CA ASP A 21 8.62 -11.02 28.91
C ASP A 21 9.35 -11.41 27.61
N ASP A 22 8.64 -11.41 26.47
CA ASP A 22 9.26 -11.63 25.15
C ASP A 22 10.34 -10.58 24.85
N LEU A 23 10.07 -9.31 25.17
CA LEU A 23 10.99 -8.19 24.96
C LEU A 23 12.23 -8.31 25.85
N PHE A 24 12.04 -8.66 27.12
CA PHE A 24 13.14 -8.83 28.06
C PHE A 24 14.04 -10.01 27.71
N SER A 25 13.47 -11.17 27.32
CA SER A 25 14.25 -12.30 26.82
C SER A 25 15.08 -11.92 25.58
N LEU A 26 14.54 -11.06 24.72
CA LEU A 26 15.24 -10.57 23.54
C LEU A 26 16.38 -9.59 23.88
N GLU A 27 16.20 -8.76 24.89
CA GLU A 27 17.20 -7.83 25.43
C GLU A 27 18.40 -8.62 26.00
N GLU A 28 18.13 -9.61 26.86
CA GLU A 28 19.13 -10.48 27.48
C GLU A 28 19.96 -11.23 26.43
N ALA A 29 19.33 -11.65 25.32
CA ALA A 29 20.02 -12.30 24.21
C ALA A 29 20.82 -11.33 23.30
N SER A 30 20.74 -10.01 23.54
CA SER A 30 21.28 -8.99 22.63
C SER A 30 22.37 -8.12 23.23
N TYR A 31 22.36 -7.89 24.54
CA TYR A 31 23.35 -7.06 25.23
C TYR A 31 24.07 -7.81 26.35
N PRO A 32 25.32 -7.45 26.66
CA PRO A 32 25.98 -7.84 27.91
C PRO A 32 25.17 -7.44 29.16
N ALA A 33 25.37 -8.15 30.27
CA ALA A 33 24.58 -7.94 31.49
C ALA A 33 24.70 -6.54 32.11
N ASP A 34 25.82 -5.85 31.86
CA ASP A 34 26.12 -4.48 32.30
C ASP A 34 25.54 -3.40 31.37
N GLU A 35 25.22 -3.76 30.11
CA GLU A 35 24.64 -2.84 29.12
C GLU A 35 23.13 -3.03 28.92
N MET A 36 22.60 -4.21 29.26
CA MET A 36 21.19 -4.54 29.03
C MET A 36 20.23 -3.72 29.90
N ALA A 37 19.06 -3.36 29.35
CA ALA A 37 17.99 -2.84 30.18
C ALA A 37 17.45 -3.93 31.13
N SER A 38 17.33 -3.62 32.42
CA SER A 38 16.65 -4.52 33.36
C SER A 38 15.16 -4.63 33.00
N ARG A 39 14.53 -5.75 33.39
CA ARG A 39 13.09 -5.97 33.18
C ARG A 39 12.25 -4.80 33.73
N ALA A 40 12.61 -4.31 34.91
CA ALA A 40 11.95 -3.16 35.54
C ALA A 40 12.11 -1.86 34.72
N LYS A 41 13.27 -1.62 34.09
CA LYS A 41 13.46 -0.47 33.19
C LYS A 41 12.59 -0.58 31.94
N LEU A 42 12.48 -1.78 31.35
CA LEU A 42 11.60 -1.99 30.18
C LEU A 42 10.12 -1.80 30.53
N GLU A 43 9.69 -2.34 31.68
CA GLU A 43 8.33 -2.17 32.19
C GLU A 43 7.99 -0.70 32.46
N LEU A 44 8.92 0.04 33.09
CA LEU A 44 8.78 1.47 33.31
C LEU A 44 8.62 2.21 31.98
N ARG A 45 9.51 1.98 31.02
CA ARG A 45 9.47 2.62 29.69
C ARG A 45 8.16 2.31 28.94
N LEU A 46 7.67 1.07 28.98
CA LEU A 46 6.37 0.71 28.41
C LEU A 46 5.23 1.48 29.07
N THR A 47 5.31 1.71 30.37
CA THR A 47 4.26 2.37 31.16
C THR A 47 4.26 3.88 30.97
N VAL A 48 5.43 4.53 31.05
CA VAL A 48 5.53 6.01 31.05
C VAL A 48 5.83 6.59 29.68
N ALA A 49 6.39 5.80 28.76
CA ALA A 49 6.82 6.22 27.43
C ALA A 49 6.32 5.28 26.33
N GLY A 50 5.15 4.65 26.54
CA GLY A 50 4.58 3.64 25.64
C GLY A 50 4.43 4.13 24.20
N ASP A 51 4.13 5.42 23.99
CA ASP A 51 4.04 6.06 22.66
C ASP A 51 5.34 6.06 21.87
N PHE A 52 6.46 5.76 22.54
CA PHE A 52 7.81 5.70 21.99
C PHE A 52 8.39 4.29 22.04
N PHE A 53 7.56 3.27 22.25
CA PHE A 53 7.97 1.87 22.32
C PHE A 53 7.31 1.05 21.21
N PHE A 54 8.11 0.62 20.23
CA PHE A 54 7.63 -0.13 19.08
C PHE A 54 8.23 -1.53 19.02
N VAL A 55 7.40 -2.51 18.69
CA VAL A 55 7.77 -3.92 18.51
C VAL A 55 7.45 -4.39 17.10
N MET A 56 8.30 -5.27 16.58
CA MET A 56 8.11 -6.01 15.35
C MET A 56 7.97 -7.49 15.66
N ARG A 57 7.01 -8.16 15.03
CA ARG A 57 6.81 -9.61 15.13
C ARG A 57 6.85 -10.27 13.77
N GLU A 58 7.02 -11.58 13.73
CA GLU A 58 6.79 -12.35 12.51
C GLU A 58 5.31 -12.32 12.14
N ALA A 59 5.03 -12.31 10.84
CA ALA A 59 3.69 -12.54 10.35
C ALA A 59 3.30 -13.98 10.70
N ALA A 60 2.15 -14.15 11.36
CA ALA A 60 1.62 -15.46 11.65
C ALA A 60 0.31 -15.68 10.88
N PRO A 61 0.03 -16.91 10.44
CA PRO A 61 -1.28 -17.27 9.89
C PRO A 61 -2.39 -17.04 10.95
N HIS A 62 -3.58 -16.66 10.48
CA HIS A 62 -4.84 -16.72 11.26
C HIS A 62 -4.87 -15.90 12.56
N GLY A 63 -4.21 -14.74 12.61
CA GLY A 63 -4.39 -13.77 13.71
C GLY A 63 -3.68 -14.11 15.02
N SER A 64 -2.81 -15.13 15.03
CA SER A 64 -1.86 -15.35 16.13
C SER A 64 -0.73 -14.31 16.09
N HIS A 65 -0.07 -14.06 17.23
CA HIS A 65 1.14 -13.25 17.26
C HIS A 65 2.34 -14.14 17.00
N GLY A 66 3.06 -13.86 15.90
CA GLY A 66 4.35 -14.49 15.67
C GLY A 66 5.37 -14.08 16.75
N PRO A 67 6.48 -14.82 16.88
CA PRO A 67 7.56 -14.45 17.79
C PRO A 67 8.11 -13.04 17.50
N VAL A 68 8.63 -12.38 18.53
CA VAL A 68 9.25 -11.06 18.40
C VAL A 68 10.47 -11.13 17.48
N VAL A 69 10.52 -10.21 16.54
CA VAL A 69 11.64 -9.99 15.60
C VAL A 69 12.61 -8.97 16.16
N GLY A 70 12.10 -7.91 16.77
CA GLY A 70 12.89 -6.81 17.28
C GLY A 70 12.02 -5.73 17.91
N TYR A 71 12.64 -4.78 18.61
CA TYR A 71 11.96 -3.60 19.13
C TYR A 71 12.86 -2.36 19.13
N VAL A 72 12.23 -1.18 19.18
CA VAL A 72 12.90 0.11 19.39
C VAL A 72 12.16 0.86 20.48
N CYS A 73 12.87 1.36 21.48
CA CYS A 73 12.26 2.17 22.55
C CYS A 73 13.10 3.41 22.89
N GLY A 74 12.42 4.43 23.41
CA GLY A 74 13.05 5.69 23.81
C GLY A 74 12.26 6.42 24.89
N THR A 75 12.86 7.45 25.48
CA THR A 75 12.20 8.40 26.39
C THR A 75 12.49 9.83 25.96
N LEU A 76 11.60 10.74 26.32
CA LEU A 76 11.77 12.16 26.07
C LEU A 76 12.71 12.77 27.09
N ALA A 77 13.48 13.75 26.63
CA ALA A 77 14.47 14.49 27.40
C ALA A 77 14.41 15.98 27.04
N LYS A 78 14.80 16.83 27.99
CA LYS A 78 14.93 18.29 27.80
C LYS A 78 16.27 18.66 27.16
N ALA A 79 17.32 17.91 27.47
CA ALA A 79 18.67 18.19 27.00
C ALA A 79 19.43 16.90 26.67
N LEU A 80 20.53 17.07 25.94
CA LEU A 80 21.42 15.98 25.57
C LEU A 80 22.52 15.82 26.63
N THR A 81 22.12 15.40 27.83
CA THR A 81 23.00 15.13 28.99
C THR A 81 22.62 13.80 29.63
N GLU A 82 23.56 13.10 30.25
CA GLU A 82 23.29 11.80 30.88
C GLU A 82 22.13 11.88 31.89
N GLU A 83 22.14 12.90 32.74
CA GLU A 83 21.07 13.17 33.71
C GLU A 83 19.70 13.35 33.04
N SER A 84 19.62 14.17 31.99
CA SER A 84 18.35 14.42 31.29
C SER A 84 17.85 13.21 30.50
N MET A 85 18.73 12.28 30.14
CA MET A 85 18.37 11.09 29.36
C MET A 85 17.99 9.88 30.23
N ALA A 86 18.25 9.95 31.54
CA ALA A 86 18.00 8.85 32.47
C ALA A 86 16.51 8.60 32.73
N GLU A 87 15.68 9.65 32.64
CA GLU A 87 14.26 9.61 32.95
C GLU A 87 13.39 10.01 31.75
N HIS A 88 12.07 9.81 31.86
CA HIS A 88 11.12 10.28 30.86
C HIS A 88 10.57 11.64 31.29
N ASP A 89 10.81 12.66 30.47
CA ASP A 89 10.23 13.99 30.64
C ASP A 89 9.10 14.23 29.61
N PRO A 90 7.82 14.22 30.03
CA PRO A 90 6.69 14.41 29.10
C PRO A 90 6.74 15.73 28.30
N GLU A 91 7.43 16.75 28.81
CA GLU A 91 7.61 18.05 28.15
C GLU A 91 8.87 18.12 27.27
N GLY A 92 9.67 17.04 27.27
CA GLY A 92 10.89 16.93 26.49
C GLY A 92 10.62 17.00 24.98
N ARG A 93 11.52 17.67 24.26
CA ARG A 93 11.46 17.82 22.78
C ARG A 93 12.50 16.98 22.06
N LEU A 94 13.41 16.36 22.81
CA LEU A 94 14.42 15.42 22.31
C LEU A 94 13.97 14.00 22.67
N LEU A 95 13.88 13.10 21.70
CA LEU A 95 13.61 11.69 21.95
C LEU A 95 14.92 10.89 21.97
N CYS A 96 15.28 10.37 23.14
CA CYS A 96 16.47 9.55 23.33
C CYS A 96 16.12 8.08 23.13
N ILE A 97 16.67 7.46 22.09
CA ILE A 97 16.50 6.05 21.78
C ILE A 97 17.47 5.27 22.65
N HIS A 98 16.91 4.37 23.47
CA HIS A 98 17.65 3.59 24.46
C HIS A 98 18.04 2.21 23.94
N SER A 99 17.15 1.56 23.21
CA SER A 99 17.37 0.18 22.75
C SER A 99 16.92 0.03 21.30
N VAL A 100 17.76 -0.62 20.49
CA VAL A 100 17.45 -1.05 19.12
C VAL A 100 17.84 -2.51 19.00
N VAL A 101 16.85 -3.39 19.09
CA VAL A 101 17.09 -4.81 19.31
C VAL A 101 16.52 -5.62 18.17
N VAL A 102 17.30 -6.57 17.67
CA VAL A 102 16.89 -7.50 16.61
C VAL A 102 17.34 -8.91 16.97
N ALA A 103 16.41 -9.85 16.89
CA ALA A 103 16.65 -11.26 17.15
C ALA A 103 17.78 -11.82 16.27
N PRO A 104 18.65 -12.70 16.80
CA PRO A 104 19.84 -13.20 16.10
C PRO A 104 19.59 -13.67 14.66
N ARG A 105 18.49 -14.39 14.42
CA ARG A 105 18.09 -14.89 13.09
C ARG A 105 17.81 -13.80 12.04
N TRP A 106 17.48 -12.58 12.50
CA TRP A 106 17.10 -11.43 11.67
C TRP A 106 18.22 -10.38 11.54
N ARG A 107 19.33 -10.53 12.28
CA ARG A 107 20.49 -9.62 12.21
C ARG A 107 21.15 -9.68 10.83
N ARG A 108 21.77 -8.56 10.43
CA ARG A 108 22.46 -8.37 9.12
C ARG A 108 21.56 -8.54 7.89
N ARG A 109 20.24 -8.48 8.04
CA ARG A 109 19.25 -8.50 6.94
C ARG A 109 18.60 -7.14 6.67
N GLY A 110 19.18 -6.06 7.23
CA GLY A 110 18.65 -4.69 7.11
C GLY A 110 17.48 -4.35 8.05
N VAL A 111 17.02 -5.31 8.87
CA VAL A 111 15.86 -5.15 9.77
C VAL A 111 16.02 -3.99 10.75
N ALA A 112 17.16 -3.89 11.45
CA ALA A 112 17.40 -2.81 12.41
C ALA A 112 17.35 -1.42 11.76
N ALA A 113 18.03 -1.23 10.62
CA ALA A 113 18.01 0.04 9.90
C ALA A 113 16.59 0.40 9.40
N TRP A 114 15.83 -0.60 8.95
CA TRP A 114 14.43 -0.38 8.59
C TRP A 114 13.58 0.04 9.79
N MET A 115 13.69 -0.68 10.92
CA MET A 115 12.96 -0.37 12.15
C MET A 115 13.27 1.05 12.65
N VAL A 116 14.54 1.46 12.66
CA VAL A 116 14.93 2.83 13.07
C VAL A 116 14.33 3.89 12.16
N ARG A 117 14.36 3.69 10.83
CA ARG A 117 13.71 4.63 9.88
C ARG A 117 12.20 4.72 10.10
N GLN A 118 11.54 3.57 10.26
CA GLN A 118 10.10 3.55 10.51
C GLN A 118 9.74 4.15 11.87
N TYR A 119 10.54 3.90 12.90
CA TYR A 119 10.38 4.48 14.22
C TYR A 119 10.46 6.01 14.13
N CYS A 120 11.54 6.53 13.54
CA CYS A 120 11.74 7.95 13.35
C CYS A 120 10.61 8.60 12.53
N SER A 121 10.22 7.98 11.41
CA SER A 121 9.15 8.49 10.55
C SER A 121 7.81 8.56 11.30
N ARG A 122 7.45 7.50 12.04
CA ARG A 122 6.18 7.45 12.77
C ARG A 122 6.15 8.41 13.94
N VAL A 123 7.24 8.49 14.72
CA VAL A 123 7.35 9.47 15.80
C VAL A 123 7.26 10.88 15.24
N ALA A 124 7.99 11.21 14.17
CA ALA A 124 7.93 12.54 13.56
C ALA A 124 6.50 12.94 13.14
N GLN A 125 5.70 11.97 12.69
CA GLN A 125 4.31 12.17 12.25
C GLN A 125 3.31 12.23 13.42
N LEU A 126 3.46 11.34 14.40
CA LEU A 126 2.52 11.17 15.52
C LEU A 126 2.78 12.15 16.66
N GLN A 127 4.05 12.42 16.94
CA GLN A 127 4.51 13.09 18.15
C GLN A 127 5.12 14.44 17.78
N ARG A 128 4.25 15.43 17.49
CA ARG A 128 4.66 16.75 16.98
C ARG A 128 5.59 17.53 17.92
N GLN A 129 5.63 17.18 19.21
CA GLN A 129 6.55 17.77 20.18
C GLN A 129 8.02 17.36 19.98
N VAL A 130 8.27 16.24 19.29
CA VAL A 130 9.63 15.76 19.03
C VAL A 130 10.26 16.56 17.90
N ASP A 131 11.33 17.26 18.21
CA ASP A 131 12.13 18.05 17.25
C ASP A 131 13.38 17.30 16.78
N ALA A 132 13.87 16.37 17.58
CA ALA A 132 15.06 15.58 17.27
C ALA A 132 15.07 14.23 17.98
N PHE A 133 15.84 13.31 17.42
CA PHE A 133 16.21 12.04 18.01
C PHE A 133 17.68 12.08 18.43
N ALA A 134 18.00 11.40 19.53
CA ALA A 134 19.36 11.16 19.96
C ALA A 134 19.55 9.69 20.35
N LEU A 135 20.77 9.18 20.22
CA LEU A 135 21.16 7.87 20.72
C LEU A 135 22.66 7.80 20.99
N LEU A 136 23.05 6.85 21.82
CA LEU A 136 24.44 6.43 21.98
C LEU A 136 24.71 5.21 21.10
N SER A 137 25.83 5.22 20.39
CA SER A 137 26.24 4.11 19.53
C SER A 137 27.70 3.77 19.75
N LYS A 138 28.00 2.49 19.90
CA LYS A 138 29.38 1.99 19.71
C LYS A 138 29.82 2.28 18.26
N GLU A 139 31.10 2.55 18.07
CA GLU A 139 31.68 2.90 16.76
C GLU A 139 31.31 1.90 15.64
N PRO A 140 31.32 0.56 15.82
CA PRO A 140 30.94 -0.38 14.77
C PRO A 140 29.47 -0.27 14.31
N ASN A 141 28.59 0.29 15.14
CA ASN A 141 27.17 0.45 14.85
C ASN A 141 26.83 1.82 14.24
N ALA A 142 27.73 2.81 14.31
CA ALA A 142 27.47 4.16 13.80
C ALA A 142 27.04 4.17 12.31
N PRO A 143 27.65 3.37 11.39
CA PRO A 143 27.22 3.34 9.99
C PRO A 143 25.76 2.90 9.79
N LEU A 144 25.17 2.16 10.73
CA LEU A 144 23.74 1.81 10.68
C LEU A 144 22.86 3.03 10.89
N TYR A 145 23.19 3.86 11.88
CA TYR A 145 22.42 5.04 12.24
C TYR A 145 22.64 6.19 11.25
N GLU A 146 23.84 6.34 10.70
CA GLU A 146 24.13 7.27 9.60
C GLU A 146 23.24 7.01 8.38
N ARG A 147 23.05 5.73 8.00
CA ARG A 147 22.10 5.34 6.95
C ARG A 147 20.64 5.63 7.29
N CYS A 148 20.32 5.92 8.55
CA CYS A 148 19.01 6.34 9.02
C CYS A 148 18.90 7.87 9.15
N GLY A 149 19.96 8.61 8.80
CA GLY A 149 20.01 10.07 8.84
C GLY A 149 20.48 10.66 10.16
N PHE A 150 21.12 9.86 11.03
CA PHE A 150 21.80 10.37 12.22
C PHE A 150 23.18 10.89 11.86
N GLU A 151 23.58 11.98 12.51
CA GLU A 151 24.92 12.58 12.42
C GLU A 151 25.65 12.30 13.74
N SER A 152 26.95 11.97 13.66
CA SER A 152 27.80 11.84 14.83
C SER A 152 28.19 13.23 15.36
N LEU A 153 28.02 13.45 16.66
CA LEU A 153 28.41 14.66 17.37
C LEU A 153 29.79 14.52 18.06
N GLY A 154 30.44 13.36 17.90
CA GLY A 154 31.70 13.01 18.55
C GLY A 154 31.50 12.12 19.78
N ASP A 155 32.53 12.07 20.62
CA ASP A 155 32.56 11.31 21.87
C ASP A 155 31.43 11.78 22.81
N SER A 156 30.67 10.84 23.36
CA SER A 156 29.60 11.13 24.31
C SER A 156 30.12 11.59 25.68
N GLY A 157 31.39 11.31 26.00
CA GLY A 157 31.97 11.52 27.32
C GLY A 157 31.41 10.60 28.41
N VAL A 158 30.71 9.53 28.02
CA VAL A 158 30.06 8.56 28.91
C VAL A 158 30.83 7.24 28.85
N ASP A 159 31.65 6.97 29.87
CA ASP A 159 32.41 5.71 30.04
C ASP A 159 31.54 4.63 30.72
N HIS A 160 30.55 4.08 30.01
CA HIS A 160 29.92 2.81 30.40
C HIS A 160 30.64 1.66 29.69
N GLY A 161 31.61 1.03 30.37
CA GLY A 161 32.41 -0.10 29.86
C GLY A 161 33.79 0.29 29.32
N ALA A 162 34.45 -0.63 28.61
CA ALA A 162 35.80 -0.44 28.07
C ALA A 162 35.82 0.22 26.66
N ASP A 163 34.65 0.50 26.08
CA ASP A 163 34.49 0.96 24.69
C ASP A 163 34.01 2.42 24.62
N MET A 164 34.55 3.17 23.66
CA MET A 164 34.13 4.56 23.37
C MET A 164 32.74 4.60 22.73
N TRP A 165 31.85 5.45 23.27
CA TRP A 165 30.50 5.65 22.76
C TRP A 165 30.38 6.95 21.97
N LEU A 166 29.81 6.88 20.77
CA LEU A 166 29.51 8.04 19.94
C LEU A 166 28.11 8.54 20.22
N LEU A 167 28.00 9.84 20.41
CA LEU A 167 26.72 10.52 20.53
C LEU A 167 26.19 10.87 19.14
N MET A 168 25.00 10.39 18.81
CA MET A 168 24.40 10.59 17.48
C MET A 168 23.07 11.33 17.57
N ARG A 169 22.81 12.23 16.60
CA ARG A 169 21.60 13.04 16.56
C ARG A 169 20.98 13.10 15.17
N ARG A 170 19.65 13.13 15.10
CA ARG A 170 18.88 13.36 13.87
C ARG A 170 17.77 14.39 14.14
N ARG A 171 17.71 15.49 13.38
CA ARG A 171 16.59 16.46 13.48
C ARG A 171 15.38 15.96 12.71
N VAL A 172 14.18 16.22 13.23
CA VAL A 172 12.92 16.06 12.50
C VAL A 172 12.77 17.20 11.51
N ARG A 173 12.58 16.90 10.24
CA ARG A 173 12.32 17.92 9.22
C ARG A 173 10.81 18.18 9.09
N PRO A 174 10.36 19.43 8.88
CA PRO A 174 8.94 19.75 8.76
C PRO A 174 8.21 18.91 7.69
N GLU A 175 8.86 18.62 6.58
CA GLU A 175 8.30 17.83 5.47
C GLU A 175 8.06 16.34 5.80
N GLU A 176 8.65 15.81 6.88
CA GLU A 176 8.37 14.45 7.36
C GLU A 176 6.98 14.32 7.97
N ARG A 177 6.38 15.46 8.36
CA ARG A 177 5.03 15.56 8.93
C ARG A 177 3.93 15.67 7.87
N LEU A 178 4.32 15.87 6.62
CA LEU A 178 3.40 16.05 5.50
C LEU A 178 3.08 14.72 4.82
N PRO A 179 1.85 14.53 4.29
CA PRO A 179 1.53 13.37 3.47
C PRO A 179 2.48 13.23 2.28
N ALA A 180 2.98 12.01 2.05
CA ALA A 180 3.81 11.74 0.88
C ALA A 180 2.92 11.54 -0.35
N LEU A 181 3.30 12.18 -1.46
CA LEU A 181 2.63 12.06 -2.75
C LEU A 181 3.56 11.36 -3.73
N ALA A 182 3.03 10.39 -4.47
CA ALA A 182 3.66 9.79 -5.63
C ALA A 182 2.66 9.72 -6.79
N ILE A 183 3.08 10.11 -7.98
CA ILE A 183 2.33 9.84 -9.22
C ILE A 183 2.97 8.64 -9.89
N VAL A 184 2.22 7.57 -10.06
CA VAL A 184 2.73 6.27 -10.49
C VAL A 184 2.05 5.83 -11.77
N ASP A 185 2.84 5.44 -12.77
CA ASP A 185 2.35 4.71 -13.93
C ASP A 185 2.32 3.20 -13.60
N ALA A 186 1.13 2.66 -13.35
CA ALA A 186 0.90 1.24 -13.15
C ALA A 186 0.89 0.49 -14.50
N PHE A 187 1.31 -0.78 -14.51
CA PHE A 187 1.45 -1.62 -15.70
C PHE A 187 2.42 -1.06 -16.75
N SER A 188 3.47 -0.38 -16.28
CA SER A 188 4.50 0.23 -17.12
C SER A 188 5.89 0.14 -16.50
N SER A 189 6.88 -0.09 -17.35
CA SER A 189 8.30 0.07 -17.05
C SER A 189 8.85 1.41 -17.54
N LYS A 190 8.08 2.16 -18.32
CA LYS A 190 8.47 3.45 -18.91
C LYS A 190 8.06 4.61 -17.99
N PRO A 191 8.99 5.51 -17.61
CA PRO A 191 8.69 6.67 -16.76
C PRO A 191 7.72 7.68 -17.36
N VAL A 192 7.56 7.73 -18.69
CA VAL A 192 6.66 8.65 -19.36
C VAL A 192 6.00 7.95 -20.54
N GLY A 193 4.69 8.20 -20.72
CA GLY A 193 3.95 7.78 -21.91
C GLY A 193 3.55 6.31 -21.94
N GLY A 194 3.56 5.62 -20.80
CA GLY A 194 3.09 4.24 -20.67
C GLY A 194 2.22 4.04 -19.43
N GLY A 195 1.48 2.93 -19.37
CA GLY A 195 0.72 2.53 -18.18
C GLY A 195 -0.51 3.39 -17.89
N ASN A 196 -1.13 3.05 -16.76
CA ASN A 196 -2.27 3.78 -16.21
C ASN A 196 -1.84 4.59 -14.99
N GLN A 197 -2.15 5.89 -15.01
CA GLN A 197 -1.69 6.85 -14.00
C GLN A 197 -2.56 6.79 -12.76
N ALA A 198 -1.93 6.70 -11.59
CA ALA A 198 -2.60 6.90 -10.31
C ALA A 198 -1.78 7.84 -9.44
N ALA A 199 -2.48 8.75 -8.76
CA ALA A 199 -1.90 9.43 -7.61
C ALA A 199 -1.96 8.50 -6.39
N VAL A 200 -0.92 8.49 -5.59
CA VAL A 200 -0.84 7.75 -4.33
C VAL A 200 -0.45 8.72 -3.23
N VAL A 201 -1.27 8.79 -2.19
CA VAL A 201 -1.03 9.61 -1.00
C VAL A 201 -0.84 8.68 0.19
N ILE A 202 0.37 8.66 0.75
CA ILE A 202 0.65 7.99 2.02
C ILE A 202 0.45 9.02 3.11
N LEU A 203 -0.63 8.84 3.88
CA LEU A 203 -0.96 9.71 4.98
C LEU A 203 -0.02 9.44 6.16
N PRO A 204 0.33 10.48 6.94
CA PRO A 204 0.79 10.23 8.29
C PRO A 204 -0.31 9.43 9.02
N SER A 205 0.05 8.56 9.97
CA SER A 205 -0.95 7.86 10.79
C SER A 205 -2.05 8.85 11.21
N ALA A 206 -3.29 8.62 10.77
CA ALA A 206 -4.40 9.56 10.97
C ALA A 206 -4.81 9.56 12.43
N THR A 207 -4.04 10.30 13.21
CA THR A 207 -4.41 10.74 14.54
C THR A 207 -5.48 11.81 14.42
N GLU A 208 -6.25 11.99 15.48
CA GLU A 208 -7.15 13.15 15.63
C GLU A 208 -6.42 14.46 15.31
N ALA A 209 -5.11 14.55 15.61
CA ALA A 209 -4.27 15.70 15.29
C ALA A 209 -4.02 15.96 13.80
N PHE A 210 -4.05 14.93 12.93
CA PHE A 210 -4.02 15.16 11.48
C PHE A 210 -5.41 15.55 10.96
N VAL A 211 -6.46 14.88 11.46
CA VAL A 211 -7.85 15.17 11.11
C VAL A 211 -8.21 16.61 11.48
N ALA A 212 -7.81 17.10 12.66
CA ALA A 212 -8.02 18.46 13.12
C ALA A 212 -7.34 19.50 12.19
N VAL A 213 -6.15 19.18 11.69
CA VAL A 213 -5.41 20.05 10.76
C VAL A 213 -6.10 20.14 9.41
N VAL A 214 -6.61 19.03 8.86
CA VAL A 214 -7.32 19.07 7.57
C VAL A 214 -8.74 19.58 7.69
N SER A 215 -9.37 19.50 8.87
CA SER A 215 -10.71 20.03 9.13
C SER A 215 -10.75 21.52 9.46
N GLY A 216 -9.59 22.14 9.73
CA GLY A 216 -9.51 23.54 10.17
C GLY A 216 -10.10 23.79 11.56
N ALA A 217 -10.30 22.73 12.36
CA ALA A 217 -10.77 22.85 13.73
C ALA A 217 -9.57 23.07 14.67
N GLY A 218 -9.48 24.26 15.26
CA GLY A 218 -8.55 24.53 16.38
C GLY A 218 -8.76 23.50 17.48
N GLY A 219 -7.66 22.89 17.95
CA GLY A 219 -7.71 21.76 18.87
C GLY A 219 -8.38 22.12 20.19
N ALA A 220 -9.60 21.65 20.42
CA ALA A 220 -10.11 21.48 21.77
C ALA A 220 -9.54 20.17 22.31
N GLY A 221 -8.45 20.28 23.07
CA GLY A 221 -7.92 19.14 23.83
C GLY A 221 -8.97 18.62 24.79
N SER A 222 -9.52 17.44 24.49
CA SER A 222 -10.31 16.66 25.44
C SER A 222 -9.44 15.48 25.90
N SER A 223 -8.68 15.69 26.96
CA SER A 223 -8.10 14.60 27.74
C SER A 223 -9.24 13.86 28.46
N ALA A 224 -9.83 12.85 27.83
CA ALA A 224 -10.66 11.89 28.55
C ALA A 224 -9.73 10.81 29.14
N PRO A 225 -9.66 10.65 30.48
CA PRO A 225 -8.87 9.59 31.07
C PRO A 225 -9.54 8.23 30.76
N CYS A 226 -8.71 7.22 30.46
CA CYS A 226 -9.14 5.83 30.40
C CYS A 226 -9.88 5.44 31.70
N PRO A 227 -11.02 4.72 31.64
CA PRO A 227 -11.71 4.28 32.84
C PRO A 227 -10.84 3.27 33.58
N VAL A 228 -10.52 3.58 34.84
CA VAL A 228 -9.85 2.68 35.78
C VAL A 228 -10.89 1.66 36.25
N GLY A 229 -10.85 0.45 35.68
CA GLY A 229 -11.61 -0.70 36.18
C GLY A 229 -10.87 -1.37 37.32
N SER A 230 -11.30 -1.15 38.56
CA SER A 230 -10.89 -1.92 39.74
C SER A 230 -11.66 -3.24 39.81
N GLY A 231 -10.97 -4.36 39.91
CA GLY A 231 -11.59 -5.66 40.25
C GLY A 231 -10.82 -6.82 39.65
N GLY A 232 -10.04 -7.51 40.47
CA GLY A 232 -9.33 -8.72 40.07
C GLY A 232 -10.29 -9.89 39.92
N GLU A 233 -10.12 -10.62 38.81
CA GLU A 233 -10.43 -12.04 38.68
C GLU A 233 -9.64 -12.58 37.49
N ALA A 234 -9.05 -13.77 37.66
CA ALA A 234 -8.09 -14.37 36.74
C ALA A 234 -8.69 -14.52 35.32
N ALA A 235 -8.10 -13.83 34.33
CA ALA A 235 -8.53 -13.90 32.95
C ALA A 235 -7.99 -15.18 32.28
N ALA A 236 -8.92 -16.11 32.02
CA ALA A 236 -8.73 -17.20 31.07
C ALA A 236 -8.40 -16.63 29.67
N ALA A 237 -7.58 -17.39 28.93
CA ALA A 237 -7.12 -17.07 27.58
C ALA A 237 -8.22 -16.44 26.70
N ALA A 238 -7.99 -15.20 26.26
CA ALA A 238 -8.85 -14.54 25.30
C ALA A 238 -8.88 -15.34 23.97
N PRO A 239 -10.05 -15.60 23.37
CA PRO A 239 -10.13 -16.26 22.08
C PRO A 239 -9.60 -15.34 20.97
N ALA A 240 -9.17 -15.97 19.87
CA ALA A 240 -8.57 -15.34 18.69
C ALA A 240 -9.36 -14.12 18.15
N PRO A 241 -8.72 -13.19 17.40
CA PRO A 241 -9.47 -12.23 16.62
C PRO A 241 -10.21 -12.99 15.50
N SER A 242 -11.54 -13.04 15.56
CA SER A 242 -12.39 -13.64 14.54
C SER A 242 -12.38 -12.82 13.23
N GLU A 243 -13.05 -13.30 12.18
CA GLU A 243 -13.42 -12.49 10.99
C GLU A 243 -13.97 -11.09 11.38
N ALA A 244 -14.58 -10.97 12.57
CA ALA A 244 -15.06 -9.70 13.11
C ALA A 244 -13.94 -8.70 13.43
N ALA A 245 -12.72 -9.12 13.78
CA ALA A 245 -11.60 -8.21 14.02
C ALA A 245 -11.01 -7.65 12.72
N ALA A 246 -10.96 -8.47 11.67
CA ALA A 246 -10.61 -8.02 10.32
C ALA A 246 -11.70 -7.11 9.73
N ALA A 247 -12.98 -7.44 9.97
CA ALA A 247 -14.11 -6.59 9.63
C ALA A 247 -14.11 -5.28 10.43
N ALA A 248 -13.70 -5.29 11.71
CA ALA A 248 -13.56 -4.08 12.52
C ALA A 248 -12.40 -3.19 12.05
N ALA A 249 -11.28 -3.76 11.61
CA ALA A 249 -10.20 -2.99 10.99
C ALA A 249 -10.59 -2.41 9.62
N ALA A 250 -11.38 -3.15 8.82
CA ALA A 250 -11.96 -2.65 7.58
C ALA A 250 -13.03 -1.58 7.84
N ALA A 251 -13.85 -1.74 8.88
CA ALA A 251 -14.83 -0.75 9.32
C ALA A 251 -14.14 0.53 9.83
N ALA A 252 -13.06 0.42 10.60
CA ALA A 252 -12.27 1.55 11.07
C ALA A 252 -11.52 2.26 9.93
N ALA A 253 -11.06 1.52 8.90
CA ALA A 253 -10.50 2.08 7.67
C ALA A 253 -11.57 2.77 6.79
N ALA A 254 -12.82 2.27 6.84
CA ALA A 254 -13.96 2.83 6.11
C ALA A 254 -14.60 4.03 6.83
N SER A 255 -14.52 4.11 8.16
CA SER A 255 -15.06 5.20 8.98
C SER A 255 -14.01 6.30 9.19
N ALA A 256 -13.57 6.94 8.11
CA ALA A 256 -12.86 8.21 8.26
C ALA A 256 -13.84 9.30 8.71
N PRO A 257 -13.43 10.25 9.55
CA PRO A 257 -14.23 11.45 9.81
C PRO A 257 -14.60 12.15 8.51
N ASP A 258 -15.81 12.71 8.42
CA ASP A 258 -16.32 13.37 7.21
C ASP A 258 -15.34 14.41 6.65
N SER A 259 -14.66 15.14 7.54
CA SER A 259 -13.64 16.13 7.16
C SER A 259 -12.44 15.51 6.43
N LEU A 260 -11.97 14.34 6.86
CA LEU A 260 -10.87 13.64 6.20
C LEU A 260 -11.31 13.11 4.82
N GLN A 261 -12.55 12.61 4.72
CA GLN A 261 -13.11 12.18 3.43
C GLN A 261 -13.27 13.35 2.45
N GLN A 262 -13.80 14.49 2.92
CA GLN A 262 -13.91 15.72 2.12
C GLN A 262 -12.54 16.20 1.64
N TRP A 263 -11.51 16.14 2.51
CA TRP A 263 -10.15 16.49 2.13
C TRP A 263 -9.57 15.52 1.07
N MET A 264 -9.76 14.20 1.24
CA MET A 264 -9.32 13.21 0.24
C MET A 264 -9.98 13.44 -1.13
N GLN A 265 -11.27 13.78 -1.14
CA GLN A 265 -12.01 14.14 -2.35
C GLN A 265 -11.44 15.41 -2.98
N ALA A 266 -11.23 16.48 -2.20
CA ALA A 266 -10.66 17.74 -2.69
C ALA A 266 -9.26 17.57 -3.28
N VAL A 267 -8.40 16.77 -2.64
CA VAL A 267 -7.06 16.43 -3.18
C VAL A 267 -7.18 15.68 -4.50
N THR A 268 -8.14 14.76 -4.61
CA THR A 268 -8.36 14.00 -5.85
C THR A 268 -8.78 14.91 -7.00
N GLU A 269 -9.67 15.87 -6.74
CA GLU A 269 -10.11 16.87 -7.71
C GLU A 269 -8.96 17.80 -8.13
N GLU A 270 -8.15 18.27 -7.18
CA GLU A 270 -6.99 19.14 -7.45
C GLU A 270 -5.94 18.44 -8.34
N LEU A 271 -5.68 17.15 -8.10
CA LEU A 271 -4.68 16.40 -8.86
C LEU A 271 -5.15 16.03 -10.28
N GLY A 272 -6.45 15.88 -10.50
CA GLY A 272 -7.05 15.68 -11.82
C GLY A 272 -6.71 14.34 -12.51
N TYR A 273 -6.17 13.35 -11.78
CA TYR A 273 -6.00 11.98 -12.29
C TYR A 273 -7.32 11.20 -12.19
N SER A 274 -7.41 10.08 -12.91
CA SER A 274 -8.59 9.22 -12.89
C SER A 274 -8.86 8.65 -11.50
N GLU A 275 -7.80 8.28 -10.77
CA GLU A 275 -7.87 7.78 -9.40
C GLU A 275 -6.73 8.30 -8.52
N THR A 276 -7.08 8.55 -7.27
CA THR A 276 -6.14 8.77 -6.16
C THR A 276 -6.32 7.69 -5.10
N ALA A 277 -5.25 6.97 -4.78
CA ALA A 277 -5.20 6.00 -3.69
C ALA A 277 -4.67 6.66 -2.41
N PHE A 278 -5.41 6.56 -1.31
CA PHE A 278 -4.98 7.02 0.01
C PHE A 278 -4.63 5.83 0.90
N LEU A 279 -3.44 5.88 1.50
CA LEU A 279 -2.88 4.85 2.35
C LEU A 279 -2.70 5.36 3.76
N GLN A 280 -3.18 4.61 4.74
CA GLN A 280 -2.93 4.88 6.16
C GLN A 280 -2.46 3.62 6.87
N PRO A 281 -1.39 3.67 7.67
CA PRO A 281 -0.92 2.50 8.42
C PRO A 281 -1.91 2.14 9.52
N LEU A 282 -2.16 0.84 9.71
CA LEU A 282 -2.98 0.30 10.80
C LEU A 282 -2.10 -0.32 11.90
N ALA A 283 -2.61 -0.34 13.12
CA ALA A 283 -1.92 -0.96 14.27
C ALA A 283 -1.66 -2.46 14.04
N SER A 284 -2.48 -3.14 13.24
CA SER A 284 -2.30 -4.54 12.86
C SER A 284 -1.07 -4.80 11.95
N GLY A 285 -0.47 -3.74 11.39
CA GLY A 285 0.57 -3.84 10.36
C GLY A 285 0.04 -3.89 8.93
N ALA A 286 -1.28 -3.96 8.74
CA ALA A 286 -1.92 -3.74 7.44
C ALA A 286 -2.04 -2.23 7.12
N TRP A 287 -2.53 -1.92 5.93
CA TRP A 287 -2.81 -0.55 5.49
C TRP A 287 -4.29 -0.37 5.22
N ALA A 288 -4.89 0.71 5.72
CA ALA A 288 -6.15 1.18 5.17
C ALA A 288 -5.88 1.72 3.75
N LEU A 289 -6.67 1.27 2.77
CA LEU A 289 -6.58 1.69 1.39
C LEU A 289 -7.96 2.14 0.90
N ARG A 290 -8.02 3.37 0.41
CA ARG A 290 -9.22 4.00 -0.15
C ARG A 290 -8.91 4.58 -1.52
N TRP A 291 -9.87 4.55 -2.42
CA TRP A 291 -9.71 5.08 -3.79
C TRP A 291 -10.77 6.13 -4.06
N PHE A 292 -10.33 7.24 -4.59
CA PHE A 292 -11.19 8.35 -4.97
C PHE A 292 -11.01 8.64 -6.45
N THR A 293 -12.14 8.89 -7.10
CA THR A 293 -12.22 9.52 -8.43
C THR A 293 -12.66 10.97 -8.24
N PRO A 294 -12.53 11.84 -9.26
CA PRO A 294 -13.16 13.17 -9.21
C PRO A 294 -14.67 13.12 -8.96
N GLY A 295 -15.35 11.99 -9.22
CA GLY A 295 -16.77 11.80 -8.97
C GLY A 295 -17.13 11.18 -7.61
N GLY A 296 -16.16 10.83 -6.76
CA GLY A 296 -16.40 10.21 -5.46
C GLY A 296 -15.51 9.01 -5.15
N GLU A 297 -15.64 8.48 -3.93
CA GLU A 297 -14.98 7.24 -3.49
C GLU A 297 -15.53 6.01 -4.22
N VAL A 298 -14.65 5.11 -4.63
CA VAL A 298 -15.00 3.83 -5.27
C VAL A 298 -14.58 2.65 -4.41
N ASP A 299 -15.32 1.55 -4.48
CA ASP A 299 -15.09 0.41 -3.59
C ASP A 299 -13.84 -0.40 -3.96
N LEU A 300 -13.36 -0.33 -5.21
CA LEU A 300 -12.18 -1.07 -5.66
C LEU A 300 -11.55 -0.43 -6.91
N CYS A 301 -10.22 -0.33 -6.93
CA CYS A 301 -9.47 0.04 -8.14
C CYS A 301 -8.16 -0.77 -8.29
N GLY A 302 -8.02 -1.49 -9.39
CA GLY A 302 -6.87 -2.36 -9.64
C GLY A 302 -5.55 -1.62 -9.84
N HIS A 303 -5.46 -0.72 -10.82
CA HIS A 303 -4.20 -0.06 -11.17
C HIS A 303 -3.70 0.85 -10.02
N ALA A 304 -4.61 1.54 -9.32
CA ALA A 304 -4.26 2.35 -8.16
C ALA A 304 -3.82 1.51 -6.95
N THR A 305 -4.34 0.29 -6.81
CA THR A 305 -3.80 -0.68 -5.82
C THR A 305 -2.38 -1.11 -6.18
N LEU A 306 -2.10 -1.39 -7.46
CA LEU A 306 -0.74 -1.72 -7.91
C LEU A 306 0.23 -0.56 -7.64
N ALA A 307 -0.20 0.66 -7.96
CA ALA A 307 0.53 1.88 -7.66
C ALA A 307 0.79 2.08 -6.16
N ALA A 308 -0.21 1.81 -5.31
CA ALA A 308 -0.09 1.88 -3.86
C ALA A 308 1.00 0.94 -3.32
N VAL A 309 1.05 -0.31 -3.81
CA VAL A 309 2.10 -1.27 -3.43
C VAL A 309 3.48 -0.77 -3.85
N HIS A 310 3.61 -0.24 -5.07
CA HIS A 310 4.85 0.36 -5.56
C HIS A 310 5.33 1.50 -4.67
N ALA A 311 4.45 2.45 -4.38
CA ALA A 311 4.76 3.61 -3.55
C ALA A 311 5.16 3.22 -2.12
N LEU A 312 4.48 2.25 -1.50
CA LEU A 312 4.86 1.74 -0.18
C LEU A 312 6.26 1.10 -0.19
N ARG A 313 6.58 0.37 -1.26
CA ARG A 313 7.89 -0.27 -1.38
C ARG A 313 9.00 0.75 -1.60
N GLU A 314 8.78 1.72 -2.49
CA GLU A 314 9.74 2.80 -2.77
C GLU A 314 9.96 3.71 -1.56
N ALA A 315 8.89 4.03 -0.82
CA ALA A 315 8.97 4.80 0.44
C ALA A 315 9.64 4.01 1.59
N GLY A 316 9.99 2.74 1.38
CA GLY A 316 10.59 1.89 2.40
C GLY A 316 9.62 1.52 3.53
N CYS A 317 8.31 1.66 3.32
CA CYS A 317 7.27 1.34 4.30
C CYS A 317 7.01 -0.17 4.44
N MET A 318 7.48 -0.97 3.48
CA MET A 318 7.48 -2.44 3.58
C MET A 318 8.75 -2.94 4.27
N PRO A 319 8.65 -3.91 5.21
CA PRO A 319 9.82 -4.53 5.83
C PRO A 319 10.80 -5.12 4.80
N PRO A 320 12.10 -5.21 5.13
CA PRO A 320 13.07 -5.88 4.27
C PRO A 320 12.62 -7.31 3.99
N THR A 321 12.77 -7.80 2.77
CA THR A 321 12.34 -9.16 2.37
C THR A 321 10.82 -9.42 2.39
N ALA A 322 9.98 -8.44 2.73
CA ALA A 322 8.53 -8.60 2.64
C ALA A 322 8.12 -8.80 1.18
N THR A 323 7.45 -9.91 0.92
CA THR A 323 6.92 -10.28 -0.41
C THR A 323 5.41 -10.09 -0.52
N SER A 324 4.78 -9.51 0.50
CA SER A 324 3.36 -9.22 0.47
C SER A 324 3.01 -8.00 1.32
N VAL A 325 1.87 -7.40 1.00
CA VAL A 325 1.23 -6.33 1.76
C VAL A 325 -0.27 -6.60 1.84
N SER A 326 -0.85 -6.34 3.01
CA SER A 326 -2.29 -6.49 3.25
C SER A 326 -2.93 -5.11 3.36
N PHE A 327 -4.08 -4.97 2.72
CA PHE A 327 -4.93 -3.80 2.79
C PHE A 327 -6.28 -4.12 3.45
N ALA A 328 -6.81 -3.17 4.20
CA ALA A 328 -8.20 -3.11 4.60
C ALA A 328 -8.89 -2.02 3.77
N SER A 329 -9.99 -2.36 3.11
CA SER A 329 -10.72 -1.47 2.21
C SER A 329 -12.24 -1.66 2.37
N ARG A 330 -13.04 -0.80 1.71
CA ARG A 330 -14.51 -0.93 1.66
C ARG A 330 -14.97 -2.24 1.02
N SER A 331 -14.19 -2.77 0.08
CA SER A 331 -14.40 -4.11 -0.51
C SER A 331 -13.91 -5.26 0.37
N GLY A 332 -13.49 -4.98 1.61
CA GLY A 332 -12.90 -5.95 2.52
C GLY A 332 -11.37 -6.03 2.41
N LYS A 333 -10.82 -7.16 2.86
CA LYS A 333 -9.36 -7.38 2.89
C LYS A 333 -8.85 -7.66 1.48
N LEU A 334 -7.81 -6.92 1.08
CA LEU A 334 -7.04 -7.18 -0.13
C LEU A 334 -5.61 -7.55 0.24
N SER A 335 -4.95 -8.26 -0.65
CA SER A 335 -3.50 -8.51 -0.55
C SER A 335 -2.87 -8.38 -1.91
N ALA A 336 -1.66 -7.83 -1.93
CA ALA A 336 -0.79 -7.87 -3.08
C ALA A 336 0.49 -8.60 -2.71
N SER A 337 1.01 -9.38 -3.66
CA SER A 337 2.33 -9.97 -3.53
C SER A 337 3.32 -9.25 -4.43
N VAL A 338 4.57 -9.44 -4.07
CA VAL A 338 5.69 -8.73 -4.62
C VAL A 338 6.74 -9.79 -4.93
N GLU A 339 7.01 -9.96 -6.22
CA GLU A 339 8.02 -10.87 -6.73
C GLU A 339 9.31 -10.07 -6.98
N PRO A 340 10.32 -10.24 -6.12
CA PRO A 340 11.56 -9.50 -6.27
C PRO A 340 12.25 -9.87 -7.57
N ALA A 341 12.71 -8.88 -8.31
CA ALA A 341 13.43 -9.14 -9.54
C ALA A 341 14.92 -9.40 -9.31
N ALA A 342 15.55 -10.11 -10.24
CA ALA A 342 17.01 -10.22 -10.29
C ALA A 342 17.66 -8.83 -10.41
N ALA A 343 18.93 -8.71 -9.99
CA ALA A 343 19.67 -7.46 -10.03
C ALA A 343 19.57 -6.76 -11.40
N GLY A 344 19.19 -5.47 -11.40
CA GLY A 344 19.00 -4.66 -12.61
C GLY A 344 17.63 -4.77 -13.27
N LYS A 345 16.71 -5.60 -12.76
CA LYS A 345 15.31 -5.66 -13.19
C LYS A 345 14.38 -5.08 -12.13
N ARG A 346 13.17 -4.71 -12.54
CA ARG A 346 12.13 -4.17 -11.66
C ARG A 346 11.27 -5.28 -11.10
N ASP A 347 10.88 -5.11 -9.85
CA ASP A 347 9.97 -6.02 -9.17
C ASP A 347 8.65 -6.16 -9.93
N SER A 348 8.08 -7.36 -9.87
CA SER A 348 6.73 -7.60 -10.36
C SER A 348 5.76 -7.54 -9.19
N LEU A 349 4.68 -6.80 -9.37
CA LEU A 349 3.61 -6.64 -8.40
C LEU A 349 2.44 -7.48 -8.88
N VAL A 350 1.90 -8.32 -7.99
CA VAL A 350 0.81 -9.25 -8.31
C VAL A 350 -0.39 -8.91 -7.45
N LEU A 351 -1.49 -8.60 -8.14
CA LEU A 351 -2.81 -8.44 -7.55
C LEU A 351 -3.62 -9.71 -7.76
N ASP A 352 -4.56 -9.97 -6.86
CA ASP A 352 -5.37 -11.18 -6.86
C ASP A 352 -6.86 -10.82 -6.74
N PHE A 353 -7.64 -11.17 -7.76
CA PHE A 353 -9.04 -10.79 -7.91
C PHE A 353 -9.92 -12.00 -8.25
N PRO A 354 -11.24 -11.94 -8.00
CA PRO A 354 -12.17 -12.92 -8.55
C PRO A 354 -12.14 -12.93 -10.09
N ALA A 355 -12.28 -14.11 -10.70
CA ALA A 355 -12.49 -14.22 -12.14
C ALA A 355 -13.87 -13.66 -12.53
N GLU A 356 -13.95 -12.97 -13.66
CA GLU A 356 -15.20 -12.39 -14.21
C GLU A 356 -15.40 -12.82 -15.68
N PRO A 357 -15.46 -14.14 -15.96
CA PRO A 357 -15.48 -14.66 -17.32
C PRO A 357 -16.71 -14.15 -18.09
N PRO A 358 -16.52 -13.62 -19.31
CA PRO A 358 -17.65 -13.17 -20.11
C PRO A 358 -18.37 -14.35 -20.77
N LEU A 359 -19.68 -14.23 -20.89
CA LEU A 359 -20.57 -15.19 -21.56
C LEU A 359 -21.11 -14.58 -22.87
N PRO A 360 -21.43 -15.40 -23.89
CA PRO A 360 -22.05 -14.91 -25.12
C PRO A 360 -23.30 -14.08 -24.83
N VAL A 361 -23.49 -12.98 -25.58
CA VAL A 361 -24.73 -12.21 -25.51
C VAL A 361 -25.84 -12.96 -26.25
N GLU A 362 -26.97 -13.22 -25.58
CA GLU A 362 -28.14 -13.83 -26.20
C GLU A 362 -28.88 -12.83 -27.12
N ALA A 363 -29.63 -13.35 -28.09
CA ALA A 363 -30.25 -12.56 -29.15
C ALA A 363 -31.19 -11.45 -28.62
N GLU A 364 -32.02 -11.77 -27.62
CA GLU A 364 -33.03 -10.87 -27.04
C GLU A 364 -32.68 -10.36 -25.63
N GLY A 365 -31.46 -10.61 -25.13
CA GLY A 365 -31.11 -10.46 -23.70
C GLY A 365 -29.72 -9.89 -23.44
N GLY A 366 -29.26 -8.89 -24.20
CA GLY A 366 -28.01 -8.19 -23.91
C GLY A 366 -28.07 -7.30 -22.66
N PRO A 367 -26.99 -6.55 -22.36
CA PRO A 367 -26.91 -5.68 -21.19
C PRO A 367 -28.12 -4.77 -21.05
N ASP A 368 -28.75 -4.78 -19.87
CA ASP A 368 -29.97 -4.05 -19.56
C ASP A 368 -31.12 -4.23 -20.58
N GLY A 369 -31.18 -5.40 -21.23
CA GLY A 369 -32.18 -5.74 -22.24
C GLY A 369 -31.86 -5.26 -23.65
N GLN A 370 -30.67 -4.70 -23.90
CA GLN A 370 -30.26 -4.27 -25.23
C GLN A 370 -30.10 -5.47 -26.19
N PRO A 371 -30.79 -5.54 -27.33
CA PRO A 371 -30.66 -6.65 -28.27
C PRO A 371 -29.25 -6.76 -28.87
N LEU A 372 -28.81 -7.99 -29.18
CA LEU A 372 -27.49 -8.24 -29.79
C LEU A 372 -27.28 -7.47 -31.10
N ALA A 373 -28.33 -7.34 -31.92
CA ALA A 373 -28.26 -6.61 -33.18
C ALA A 373 -27.95 -5.12 -32.99
N GLU A 374 -28.50 -4.50 -31.95
CA GLU A 374 -28.22 -3.10 -31.61
C GLU A 374 -26.80 -2.94 -31.08
N ILE A 375 -26.34 -3.86 -30.22
CA ILE A 375 -24.95 -3.86 -29.73
C ILE A 375 -23.98 -4.00 -30.89
N LEU A 376 -24.23 -4.93 -31.81
CA LEU A 376 -23.39 -5.14 -33.00
C LEU A 376 -23.34 -3.89 -33.88
N SER A 377 -24.50 -3.25 -34.13
CA SER A 377 -24.57 -2.03 -34.91
C SER A 377 -23.77 -0.89 -34.26
N ALA A 378 -23.96 -0.68 -32.96
CA ALA A 378 -23.24 0.33 -32.18
C ALA A 378 -21.73 0.05 -32.11
N VAL A 379 -21.33 -1.21 -31.94
CA VAL A 379 -19.93 -1.63 -31.91
C VAL A 379 -19.26 -1.43 -33.27
N GLN A 380 -19.91 -1.78 -34.38
CA GLN A 380 -19.33 -1.60 -35.71
C GLN A 380 -19.17 -0.11 -36.06
N ALA A 381 -20.21 0.69 -35.84
CA ALA A 381 -20.13 2.14 -36.05
C ALA A 381 -19.14 2.81 -35.10
N GLY A 382 -19.09 2.34 -33.86
CA GLY A 382 -18.27 2.93 -32.80
C GLY A 382 -16.79 2.58 -32.91
N LEU A 383 -16.43 1.31 -33.14
CA LEU A 383 -15.03 0.86 -33.22
C LEU A 383 -14.35 1.30 -34.52
N TRP A 384 -15.08 1.38 -35.64
CA TRP A 384 -14.53 1.81 -36.94
C TRP A 384 -15.34 2.97 -37.54
N PRO A 385 -15.29 4.17 -36.92
CA PRO A 385 -16.10 5.31 -37.34
C PRO A 385 -15.76 5.72 -38.78
N GLY A 386 -16.79 6.03 -39.56
CA GLY A 386 -16.63 6.44 -40.97
C GLY A 386 -16.29 5.30 -41.95
N THR A 387 -16.31 4.04 -41.50
CA THR A 387 -16.14 2.88 -42.37
C THR A 387 -17.47 2.16 -42.58
N ALA A 388 -17.59 1.43 -43.70
CA ALA A 388 -18.75 0.57 -43.93
C ALA A 388 -18.79 -0.57 -42.90
N ALA A 389 -20.01 -0.94 -42.49
CA ALA A 389 -20.27 -2.10 -41.65
C ALA A 389 -19.74 -3.38 -42.32
N ASP A 390 -18.87 -4.10 -41.62
CA ASP A 390 -18.37 -5.41 -42.05
C ASP A 390 -18.55 -6.42 -40.91
N PRO A 391 -19.53 -7.33 -41.03
CA PRO A 391 -19.77 -8.39 -40.05
C PRO A 391 -18.56 -9.31 -39.83
N ALA A 392 -17.66 -9.46 -40.81
CA ALA A 392 -16.49 -10.34 -40.69
C ALA A 392 -15.46 -9.83 -39.68
N ARG A 393 -15.51 -8.53 -39.32
CA ARG A 393 -14.63 -7.93 -38.31
C ARG A 393 -14.89 -8.47 -36.90
N VAL A 394 -16.15 -8.79 -36.58
CA VAL A 394 -16.57 -9.21 -35.23
C VAL A 394 -16.72 -10.72 -35.19
N VAL A 395 -15.86 -11.37 -34.41
CA VAL A 395 -15.85 -12.83 -34.23
C VAL A 395 -16.87 -13.25 -33.17
N ALA A 396 -17.00 -12.49 -32.08
CA ALA A 396 -17.98 -12.76 -31.03
C ALA A 396 -18.27 -11.50 -30.19
N VAL A 397 -19.49 -11.41 -29.68
CA VAL A 397 -19.88 -10.43 -28.66
C VAL A 397 -20.25 -11.20 -27.39
N LEU A 398 -19.55 -10.90 -26.31
CA LEU A 398 -19.75 -11.46 -25.00
C LEU A 398 -20.01 -10.34 -23.99
N ARG A 399 -20.45 -10.71 -22.79
CA ARG A 399 -20.65 -9.78 -21.68
C ARG A 399 -20.37 -10.46 -20.35
N ASN A 400 -20.01 -9.66 -19.36
CA ASN A 400 -20.20 -10.05 -17.97
C ASN A 400 -21.18 -9.05 -17.31
N ARG A 401 -21.18 -9.00 -15.97
CA ARG A 401 -22.04 -8.07 -15.22
C ARG A 401 -21.64 -6.59 -15.37
N MET A 402 -20.45 -6.29 -15.89
CA MET A 402 -19.91 -4.92 -15.98
C MET A 402 -19.80 -4.44 -17.43
N ASP A 403 -19.18 -5.23 -18.29
CA ASP A 403 -18.69 -4.79 -19.60
C ASP A 403 -19.17 -5.70 -20.74
N VAL A 404 -19.15 -5.15 -21.95
CA VAL A 404 -19.29 -5.88 -23.21
C VAL A 404 -17.89 -6.17 -23.76
N PHE A 405 -17.65 -7.42 -24.15
CA PHE A 405 -16.41 -7.88 -24.75
C PHE A 405 -16.64 -8.19 -26.22
N VAL A 406 -15.87 -7.56 -27.09
CA VAL A 406 -15.95 -7.71 -28.54
C VAL A 406 -14.66 -8.38 -29.01
N ARG A 407 -14.76 -9.67 -29.34
CA ARG A 407 -13.65 -10.38 -29.98
C ARG A 407 -13.68 -10.08 -31.47
N VAL A 408 -12.60 -9.50 -31.98
CA VAL A 408 -12.45 -9.11 -33.38
C VAL A 408 -11.30 -9.88 -34.03
N THR A 409 -11.20 -9.83 -35.36
CA THR A 409 -10.01 -10.35 -36.05
C THR A 409 -8.79 -9.48 -35.75
N PRO A 410 -7.56 -10.04 -35.77
CA PRO A 410 -6.34 -9.25 -35.58
C PRO A 410 -6.21 -8.07 -36.55
N GLU A 411 -6.64 -8.24 -37.80
CA GLU A 411 -6.62 -7.21 -38.83
C GLU A 411 -7.59 -6.07 -38.48
N ALA A 412 -8.83 -6.42 -38.10
CA ALA A 412 -9.83 -5.45 -37.71
C ALA A 412 -9.43 -4.71 -36.42
N PHE A 413 -8.76 -5.38 -35.47
CA PHE A 413 -8.24 -4.75 -34.27
C PHE A 413 -7.22 -3.64 -34.58
N ALA A 414 -6.30 -3.90 -35.52
CA ALA A 414 -5.27 -2.94 -35.92
C ALA A 414 -5.86 -1.69 -36.61
N GLU A 415 -7.05 -1.80 -37.21
CA GLU A 415 -7.77 -0.69 -37.84
C GLU A 415 -8.53 0.21 -36.84
N ILE A 416 -8.69 -0.21 -35.58
CA ILE A 416 -9.39 0.62 -34.58
C ILE A 416 -8.54 1.87 -34.31
N PRO A 417 -9.06 3.09 -34.51
CA PRO A 417 -8.28 4.32 -34.31
C PRO A 417 -8.04 4.60 -32.82
N ILE A 418 -6.91 5.22 -32.47
CA ILE A 418 -6.68 5.77 -31.12
C ILE A 418 -7.71 6.87 -30.83
N ARG A 419 -8.34 6.82 -29.66
CA ARG A 419 -9.44 7.74 -29.34
C ARG A 419 -8.92 9.11 -28.93
N GLY A 420 -9.62 10.14 -29.39
CA GLY A 420 -9.44 11.51 -28.94
C GLY A 420 -10.12 11.76 -27.60
N VAL A 421 -9.97 12.99 -27.08
CA VAL A 421 -10.67 13.45 -25.88
C VAL A 421 -12.16 13.63 -26.20
N ARG A 422 -13.06 13.14 -25.33
CA ARG A 422 -14.53 13.21 -25.48
C ARG A 422 -15.06 12.47 -26.72
N ASP A 423 -14.60 11.25 -26.93
CA ASP A 423 -15.14 10.36 -27.97
C ASP A 423 -16.35 9.60 -27.41
N GLU A 424 -17.53 9.84 -27.99
CA GLU A 424 -18.79 9.22 -27.59
C GLU A 424 -19.25 8.11 -28.55
N SER A 425 -18.41 7.69 -29.50
CA SER A 425 -18.79 6.79 -30.60
C SER A 425 -19.36 5.43 -30.13
N LEU A 426 -19.06 5.03 -28.89
CA LEU A 426 -19.54 3.80 -28.26
C LEU A 426 -20.60 4.04 -27.16
N ALA A 427 -21.09 5.27 -26.97
CA ALA A 427 -22.06 5.60 -25.91
C ALA A 427 -23.42 4.89 -26.06
N ALA A 428 -23.74 4.46 -27.28
CA ALA A 428 -24.93 3.68 -27.61
C ALA A 428 -24.89 2.23 -27.09
N VAL A 429 -23.71 1.71 -26.72
CA VAL A 429 -23.61 0.41 -26.04
C VAL A 429 -23.97 0.60 -24.57
N VAL A 430 -25.01 -0.08 -24.11
CA VAL A 430 -25.54 0.05 -22.74
C VAL A 430 -24.72 -0.83 -21.79
N ALA A 431 -23.49 -0.43 -21.49
CA ALA A 431 -22.61 -1.12 -20.54
C ALA A 431 -21.70 -0.12 -19.83
N ARG A 432 -20.98 -0.57 -18.79
CA ARG A 432 -19.92 0.24 -18.17
C ARG A 432 -18.84 0.58 -19.18
N GLY A 433 -18.38 -0.42 -19.93
CA GLY A 433 -17.39 -0.27 -20.97
C GLY A 433 -17.47 -1.33 -22.06
N VAL A 434 -16.78 -1.05 -23.16
CA VAL A 434 -16.58 -1.93 -24.32
C VAL A 434 -15.12 -2.34 -24.38
N VAL A 435 -14.88 -3.65 -24.32
CA VAL A 435 -13.56 -4.27 -24.39
C VAL A 435 -13.37 -4.86 -25.78
N ALA A 436 -12.62 -4.19 -26.66
CA ALA A 436 -12.21 -4.79 -27.92
C ALA A 436 -10.98 -5.68 -27.68
N THR A 437 -10.95 -6.89 -28.24
CA THR A 437 -9.81 -7.81 -28.04
C THR A 437 -9.59 -8.73 -29.23
N ALA A 438 -8.34 -9.10 -29.47
CA ALA A 438 -7.93 -10.01 -30.53
C ALA A 438 -6.71 -10.83 -30.09
N ALA A 439 -6.46 -11.93 -30.82
CA ALA A 439 -5.23 -12.68 -30.67
C ALA A 439 -4.07 -11.77 -31.08
N ALA A 440 -2.96 -11.85 -30.36
CA ALA A 440 -1.78 -11.07 -30.72
C ALA A 440 -1.16 -11.60 -32.02
N GLN A 441 -0.59 -10.70 -32.81
CA GLN A 441 0.26 -11.07 -33.95
C GLN A 441 1.59 -11.66 -33.45
N PRO A 442 2.22 -12.60 -34.18
CA PRO A 442 3.42 -13.30 -33.71
C PRO A 442 4.60 -12.41 -33.29
N ASP A 443 4.72 -11.22 -33.88
CA ASP A 443 5.80 -10.25 -33.64
C ASP A 443 5.55 -9.35 -32.41
N GLN A 444 4.35 -9.39 -31.82
CA GLN A 444 3.97 -8.50 -30.71
C GLN A 444 4.47 -8.95 -29.32
N GLY A 445 4.98 -10.18 -29.20
CA GLY A 445 5.57 -10.69 -27.95
C GLY A 445 4.58 -10.88 -26.78
N CYS A 446 3.28 -10.92 -27.08
CA CYS A 446 2.20 -11.21 -26.14
C CYS A 446 1.24 -12.25 -26.73
N ASP A 447 0.33 -12.77 -25.92
CA ASP A 447 -0.65 -13.79 -26.32
C ASP A 447 -1.94 -13.16 -26.86
N PHE A 448 -2.37 -12.04 -26.29
CA PHE A 448 -3.53 -11.29 -26.76
C PHE A 448 -3.44 -9.79 -26.49
N VAL A 449 -4.23 -9.04 -27.25
CA VAL A 449 -4.32 -7.58 -27.17
C VAL A 449 -5.72 -7.12 -26.80
N SER A 450 -5.82 -5.96 -26.15
CA SER A 450 -7.11 -5.39 -25.72
C SER A 450 -7.13 -3.86 -25.86
N ARG A 451 -8.32 -3.28 -25.93
CA ARG A 451 -8.61 -1.85 -25.77
C ARG A 451 -9.90 -1.70 -24.98
N PHE A 452 -9.99 -0.65 -24.17
CA PHE A 452 -11.12 -0.43 -23.28
C PHE A 452 -11.68 0.97 -23.47
N PHE A 453 -12.99 1.06 -23.71
CA PHE A 453 -13.70 2.31 -23.95
C PHE A 453 -14.88 2.41 -22.98
N ALA A 454 -15.05 3.55 -22.29
CA ALA A 454 -16.17 3.76 -21.36
C ALA A 454 -16.73 5.18 -21.48
N PRO A 455 -17.30 5.55 -22.65
CA PRO A 455 -17.79 6.90 -22.90
C PRO A 455 -18.91 7.34 -21.94
N ARG A 456 -19.72 6.39 -21.44
CA ARG A 456 -20.74 6.64 -20.41
C ARG A 456 -20.15 7.05 -19.05
N LEU A 457 -18.86 6.80 -18.84
CA LEU A 457 -18.08 7.26 -17.69
C LEU A 457 -17.18 8.45 -18.05
N LEU A 458 -17.40 9.08 -19.22
CA LEU A 458 -16.58 10.15 -19.78
C LEU A 458 -15.12 9.73 -20.04
N ILE A 459 -14.87 8.42 -20.18
CA ILE A 459 -13.57 7.86 -20.52
C ILE A 459 -13.62 7.43 -21.99
N SER A 460 -13.04 8.26 -22.86
CA SER A 460 -12.91 7.91 -24.28
C SER A 460 -12.21 6.57 -24.46
N GLU A 461 -11.07 6.39 -23.78
CA GLU A 461 -10.26 5.18 -23.82
C GLU A 461 -9.37 5.12 -22.57
N ASP A 462 -9.46 4.00 -21.83
CA ASP A 462 -8.65 3.79 -20.62
C ASP A 462 -7.25 3.26 -20.98
N PRO A 463 -6.17 3.73 -20.32
CA PRO A 463 -4.83 3.28 -20.64
C PRO A 463 -4.62 1.78 -20.46
N VAL A 464 -4.97 1.26 -19.28
CA VAL A 464 -4.81 -0.14 -18.87
C VAL A 464 -5.86 -0.50 -17.82
N THR A 465 -6.74 -1.44 -18.14
CA THR A 465 -7.93 -1.75 -17.33
C THR A 465 -7.81 -3.11 -16.66
N GLY A 466 -7.40 -3.15 -15.39
CA GLY A 466 -7.24 -4.40 -14.65
C GLY A 466 -8.51 -5.24 -14.55
N SER A 467 -9.68 -4.60 -14.33
CA SER A 467 -10.96 -5.33 -14.22
C SER A 467 -11.34 -6.05 -15.51
N ALA A 468 -11.10 -5.46 -16.68
CA ALA A 468 -11.35 -6.13 -17.97
C ALA A 468 -10.51 -7.42 -18.09
N HIS A 469 -9.29 -7.41 -17.56
CA HIS A 469 -8.40 -8.57 -17.60
C HIS A 469 -8.83 -9.72 -16.67
N CYS A 470 -9.70 -9.46 -15.68
CA CYS A 470 -10.34 -10.51 -14.89
C CYS A 470 -11.34 -11.35 -15.73
N GLY A 471 -11.87 -10.78 -16.82
CA GLY A 471 -12.66 -11.51 -17.82
C GLY A 471 -11.84 -12.02 -19.00
N LEU A 472 -10.83 -11.26 -19.44
CA LEU A 472 -9.98 -11.67 -20.58
C LEU A 472 -9.10 -12.88 -20.24
N ALA A 473 -8.58 -12.98 -19.01
CA ALA A 473 -7.72 -14.10 -18.60
C ALA A 473 -8.40 -15.48 -18.75
N PRO A 474 -9.60 -15.74 -18.17
CA PRO A 474 -10.29 -17.01 -18.39
C PRO A 474 -10.72 -17.20 -19.86
N MET A 475 -11.15 -16.14 -20.54
CA MET A 475 -11.60 -16.21 -21.94
C MET A 475 -10.46 -16.64 -22.87
N TRP A 476 -9.32 -15.95 -22.82
CA TRP A 476 -8.16 -16.24 -23.67
C TRP A 476 -7.46 -17.54 -23.27
N GLY A 477 -7.44 -17.88 -21.97
CA GLY A 477 -6.96 -19.19 -21.51
C GLY A 477 -7.72 -20.34 -22.19
N ALA A 478 -9.04 -20.24 -22.26
CA ALA A 478 -9.86 -21.22 -22.95
C ALA A 478 -9.63 -21.21 -24.48
N ILE A 479 -9.62 -20.04 -25.11
CA ILE A 479 -9.44 -19.90 -26.58
C ILE A 479 -8.09 -20.46 -27.04
N LEU A 480 -7.03 -20.22 -26.26
CA LEU A 480 -5.67 -20.65 -26.59
C LEU A 480 -5.37 -22.08 -26.12
N SER A 481 -6.32 -22.78 -25.51
CA SER A 481 -6.11 -24.09 -24.86
C SER A 481 -5.00 -24.07 -23.80
N ARG A 482 -4.88 -22.98 -23.05
CA ARG A 482 -3.84 -22.71 -22.04
C ARG A 482 -4.44 -22.27 -20.69
N SER A 483 -5.63 -22.75 -20.36
CA SER A 483 -6.30 -22.46 -19.08
C SER A 483 -5.42 -22.87 -17.89
N GLY A 484 -5.27 -21.98 -16.91
CA GLY A 484 -4.37 -22.20 -15.76
C GLY A 484 -2.95 -21.66 -15.95
N GLU A 485 -2.53 -21.36 -17.18
CA GLU A 485 -1.20 -20.84 -17.47
C GLU A 485 -1.11 -19.31 -17.36
N GLU A 486 0.11 -18.79 -17.24
CA GLU A 486 0.38 -17.37 -17.42
C GLU A 486 0.25 -16.98 -18.90
N LEU A 487 -0.54 -15.94 -19.15
CA LEU A 487 -0.69 -15.30 -20.45
C LEU A 487 -0.18 -13.86 -20.38
N ARG A 488 0.58 -13.45 -21.39
CA ARG A 488 1.04 -12.07 -21.59
C ARG A 488 -0.04 -11.31 -22.35
N ALA A 489 -0.46 -10.19 -21.82
CA ALA A 489 -1.46 -9.33 -22.42
C ALA A 489 -0.94 -7.91 -22.58
N ARG A 490 -1.44 -7.23 -23.61
CA ARG A 490 -1.14 -5.83 -23.85
C ARG A 490 -2.40 -5.04 -24.15
N GLN A 491 -2.66 -4.01 -23.35
CA GLN A 491 -3.71 -3.04 -23.69
C GLN A 491 -3.10 -1.99 -24.61
N MET A 492 -3.64 -1.83 -25.82
CA MET A 492 -3.10 -1.01 -26.90
C MET A 492 -3.80 0.36 -27.01
N SER A 493 -3.89 1.06 -25.89
CA SER A 493 -4.31 2.47 -25.87
C SER A 493 -3.18 3.41 -26.33
N LYS A 494 -3.44 4.72 -26.35
CA LYS A 494 -2.41 5.74 -26.66
C LYS A 494 -1.15 5.62 -25.79
N ARG A 495 -1.32 5.30 -24.50
CA ARG A 495 -0.21 5.07 -23.56
C ARG A 495 0.24 3.61 -23.61
N GLY A 496 -0.73 2.71 -23.71
CA GLY A 496 -0.56 1.27 -23.66
C GLY A 496 -0.04 0.75 -22.32
N GLY A 497 -0.11 -0.56 -22.12
CA GLY A 497 0.50 -1.19 -20.96
C GLY A 497 0.53 -2.70 -21.05
N GLU A 498 1.40 -3.29 -20.23
CA GLU A 498 1.72 -4.71 -20.26
C GLU A 498 1.41 -5.36 -18.93
N LEU A 499 0.82 -6.54 -18.99
CA LEU A 499 0.44 -7.31 -17.82
C LEU A 499 0.47 -8.80 -18.12
N VAL A 500 0.81 -9.57 -17.10
CA VAL A 500 0.74 -11.04 -17.12
C VAL A 500 -0.47 -11.43 -16.31
N VAL A 501 -1.32 -12.29 -16.88
CA VAL A 501 -2.55 -12.74 -16.26
C VAL A 501 -2.54 -14.25 -16.12
N ARG A 502 -3.14 -14.76 -15.04
CA ARG A 502 -3.32 -16.20 -14.86
C ARG A 502 -4.65 -16.43 -14.17
N HIS A 503 -5.46 -17.32 -14.72
CA HIS A 503 -6.70 -17.78 -14.13
C HIS A 503 -6.44 -19.10 -13.39
N ASP A 504 -6.45 -19.07 -12.06
CA ASP A 504 -6.36 -20.26 -11.24
C ASP A 504 -7.72 -20.98 -11.20
N LEU A 505 -7.79 -22.14 -11.86
CA LEU A 505 -9.01 -22.93 -11.99
C LEU A 505 -9.48 -23.54 -10.66
N ALA A 506 -8.56 -23.78 -9.71
CA ALA A 506 -8.92 -24.38 -8.43
C ALA A 506 -9.59 -23.37 -7.51
N SER A 507 -9.12 -22.12 -7.51
CA SER A 507 -9.66 -21.05 -6.67
C SER A 507 -10.70 -20.17 -7.37
N GLY A 508 -10.79 -20.21 -8.70
CA GLY A 508 -11.64 -19.32 -9.50
C GLY A 508 -11.17 -17.86 -9.47
N ARG A 509 -9.87 -17.64 -9.23
CA ARG A 509 -9.28 -16.30 -9.09
C ARG A 509 -8.35 -15.99 -10.25
N VAL A 510 -8.23 -14.70 -10.56
CA VAL A 510 -7.31 -14.17 -11.57
C VAL A 510 -6.23 -13.36 -10.88
N SER A 511 -4.98 -13.76 -11.09
CA SER A 511 -3.83 -12.94 -10.72
C SER A 511 -3.45 -12.00 -11.86
N LEU A 512 -3.30 -10.71 -11.56
CA LEU A 512 -2.82 -9.68 -12.48
C LEU A 512 -1.44 -9.22 -12.03
N LYS A 513 -0.45 -9.46 -12.87
CA LYS A 513 0.96 -9.15 -12.62
C LYS A 513 1.42 -8.02 -13.52
N GLY A 514 2.05 -7.00 -12.92
CA GLY A 514 2.53 -5.83 -13.65
C GLY A 514 3.73 -5.18 -12.95
N SER A 515 4.36 -4.24 -13.65
CA SER A 515 5.36 -3.34 -13.06
C SER A 515 4.76 -1.95 -12.87
N ALA A 516 5.44 -1.13 -12.07
CA ALA A 516 5.07 0.27 -11.88
C ALA A 516 6.31 1.15 -11.88
N VAL A 517 6.09 2.45 -12.10
CA VAL A 517 7.13 3.45 -11.94
C VAL A 517 6.58 4.74 -11.37
N THR A 518 7.25 5.26 -10.37
CA THR A 518 7.03 6.63 -9.90
C THR A 518 7.56 7.61 -10.95
N THR A 519 6.66 8.49 -11.40
CA THR A 519 6.92 9.54 -12.40
C THR A 519 7.18 10.89 -11.73
N VAL A 520 6.52 11.14 -10.59
CA VAL A 520 6.66 12.33 -9.76
C VAL A 520 6.56 11.92 -8.30
N SER A 521 7.39 12.49 -7.43
CA SER A 521 7.30 12.32 -5.98
C SER A 521 7.37 13.66 -5.25
N GLY A 522 6.71 13.75 -4.10
CA GLY A 522 6.62 15.00 -3.34
C GLY A 522 5.93 14.87 -1.99
N ARG A 523 5.49 16.01 -1.46
CA ARG A 523 4.75 16.16 -0.20
C ARG A 523 3.56 17.07 -0.42
N LEU A 524 2.38 16.67 0.07
CA LEU A 524 1.19 17.53 0.06
C LEU A 524 1.28 18.53 1.20
N ARG A 525 1.07 19.80 0.88
CA ARG A 525 0.88 20.82 1.92
C ARG A 525 -0.51 20.63 2.51
N VAL A 526 -0.60 20.76 3.83
CA VAL A 526 -1.87 20.83 4.56
C VAL A 526 -1.95 22.20 5.22
N PRO A 527 -3.16 22.70 5.54
CA PRO A 527 -3.31 23.94 6.30
C PRO A 527 -2.42 23.93 7.54
N ALA A 528 -1.91 25.09 7.94
CA ALA A 528 -1.29 25.20 9.25
C ALA A 528 -2.37 24.95 10.33
N PRO A 529 -2.04 24.30 11.45
CA PRO A 529 -2.91 24.35 12.61
C PRO A 529 -3.18 25.83 12.90
N THR A 530 -4.45 26.25 12.94
CA THR A 530 -4.78 27.59 13.43
C THR A 530 -4.37 27.62 14.90
N ASP A 531 -3.40 28.48 15.23
CA ASP A 531 -3.11 28.82 16.62
C ASP A 531 -4.41 29.37 17.22
N ALA A 532 -4.99 28.61 18.15
CA ALA A 532 -6.15 29.03 18.93
C ALA A 532 -5.70 29.89 20.11
#